data_AF-A0A401UW92-F1
#
_entry.id   AF-A0A401UW92-F1
#
_cell.length_a   1.000
_cell.length_b   1.000
_cell.length_c   1.000
_cell.angle_alpha   90.00
_cell.angle_beta   90.00
_cell.angle_gamma   90.00
#
_symmetry.space_group_name_H-M   'P 1'
#
loop_
_entity.id
_entity.type
_entity.pdbx_description
1 polymer ?
#
loop_
_entity_poly.entity_id
_entity_poly.type
_entity_poly.pdbx_seq_one_letter_code
_entity_poly.pdbx_strand_id
1 'polypeptide(L)'
;MFTTEPASDAADTVAYVHRILKEERDLVIGSRPLEAASFEVDGVRWTYVFYESGLSVNVLYTLAEGGKRAVGFKLSDGMDVPDELADRFKFARQRSKLAGTIRGSFFVLKHEY
;
A
#
# COMPACT_ATOMS: atom_id res chain seq x y z
N MET A 1 -15.88 7.55 -2.22
CA MET A 1 -15.37 7.86 -3.58
C MET A 1 -13.88 7.60 -3.56
N PHE A 2 -13.32 6.95 -4.59
CA PHE A 2 -11.86 6.84 -4.73
C PHE A 2 -11.39 8.00 -5.58
N THR A 3 -10.73 8.97 -4.94
CA THR A 3 -10.08 10.09 -5.61
C THR A 3 -8.66 10.18 -5.08
N THR A 4 -7.69 10.39 -5.97
CA THR A 4 -6.33 10.70 -5.56
C THR A 4 -6.11 12.20 -5.54
N GLU A 5 -5.15 12.62 -4.73
CA GLU A 5 -4.57 13.95 -4.78
C GLU A 5 -3.04 13.82 -4.75
N PRO A 6 -2.30 14.85 -5.23
CA PRO A 6 -0.86 14.86 -5.20
C PRO A 6 -0.33 14.55 -3.81
N ALA A 7 0.73 13.76 -3.72
CA ALA A 7 1.33 13.37 -2.44
C ALA A 7 1.80 14.58 -1.60
N SER A 8 2.09 15.71 -2.23
CA SER A 8 2.39 16.98 -1.56
C SER A 8 1.21 17.55 -0.79
N ASP A 9 0.00 17.30 -1.28
CA ASP A 9 -1.24 17.86 -0.75
C ASP A 9 -1.84 16.87 0.27
N ALA A 10 -1.58 15.57 0.11
CA ALA A 10 -1.93 14.48 1.02
C ALA A 10 -0.79 14.05 1.97
N ALA A 11 0.01 14.99 2.46
CA ALA A 11 1.19 14.69 3.28
C ALA A 11 0.88 13.83 4.52
N ASP A 12 -0.24 14.08 5.21
CA ASP A 12 -0.67 13.31 6.38
C ASP A 12 -1.04 11.86 6.03
N THR A 13 -1.64 11.65 4.85
CA THR A 13 -2.00 10.31 4.36
C THR A 13 -0.75 9.50 4.04
N VAL A 14 0.23 10.13 3.40
CA VAL A 14 1.54 9.51 3.12
C VAL A 14 2.26 9.18 4.43
N ALA A 15 2.30 10.14 5.38
CA ALA A 15 2.93 9.96 6.68
C ALA A 15 2.28 8.82 7.48
N TYR A 16 0.96 8.69 7.44
CA TYR A 16 0.23 7.58 8.07
C TYR A 16 0.69 6.22 7.55
N VAL A 17 0.77 6.05 6.22
CA VAL A 17 1.23 4.79 5.61
C VAL A 17 2.71 4.54 5.95
N HIS A 18 3.56 5.55 5.83
CA HIS A 18 4.98 5.42 6.16
C HIS A 18 5.22 5.04 7.63
N ARG A 19 4.44 5.61 8.56
CA ARG A 19 4.49 5.25 9.98
C ARG A 19 4.17 3.77 10.17
N ILE A 20 3.09 3.26 9.56
CA ILE A 20 2.72 1.83 9.63
C ILE A 20 3.84 0.95 9.10
N LEU A 21 4.38 1.25 7.91
CA LEU A 21 5.46 0.44 7.32
C LEU A 21 6.70 0.41 8.23
N LYS A 22 7.07 1.57 8.79
CA LYS A 22 8.23 1.70 9.67
C LYS A 22 8.04 0.94 10.97
N GLU A 23 6.92 1.12 11.66
CA GLU A 23 6.67 0.50 12.97
C GLU A 23 6.40 -1.00 12.86
N GLU A 24 5.69 -1.45 11.82
CA GLU A 24 5.37 -2.88 11.66
C GLU A 24 6.53 -3.71 11.15
N ARG A 25 7.36 -3.16 10.25
CA ARG A 25 8.32 -3.95 9.46
C ARG A 25 9.69 -3.31 9.30
N ASP A 26 9.97 -2.21 9.99
CA ASP A 26 11.19 -1.41 9.81
C ASP A 26 11.45 -1.14 8.31
N LEU A 27 10.40 -0.70 7.62
CA LEU A 27 10.37 -0.56 6.17
C LEU A 27 10.20 0.91 5.78
N VAL A 28 11.06 1.37 4.87
CA VAL A 28 11.02 2.71 4.26
C VAL A 28 11.04 2.53 2.76
N ILE A 29 10.05 3.11 2.07
CA ILE A 29 9.99 3.06 0.61
C ILE A 29 10.93 4.12 0.04
N GLY A 30 11.87 3.70 -0.82
CA GLY A 30 12.89 4.58 -1.39
C GLY A 30 12.38 5.44 -2.54
N SER A 31 11.39 4.96 -3.28
CA SER A 31 10.79 5.70 -4.39
C SER A 31 9.91 6.86 -3.90
N ARG A 32 9.85 7.95 -4.68
CA ARG A 32 9.03 9.13 -4.37
C ARG A 32 7.54 8.80 -4.44
N PRO A 33 6.72 9.21 -3.45
CA PRO A 33 5.27 9.14 -3.56
C PRO A 33 4.77 10.21 -4.53
N LEU A 34 3.85 9.83 -5.42
CA LEU A 34 3.25 10.69 -6.44
C LEU A 34 1.85 11.13 -6.05
N GLU A 35 1.01 10.18 -5.65
CA GLU A 35 -0.41 10.37 -5.38
C GLU A 35 -0.80 9.58 -4.13
N ALA A 36 -1.78 10.08 -3.39
CA ALA A 36 -2.37 9.35 -2.27
C ALA A 36 -3.90 9.51 -2.25
N ALA A 37 -4.56 8.57 -1.58
CA ALA A 37 -6.01 8.60 -1.38
C ALA A 37 -6.36 8.03 -0.01
N SER A 38 -7.35 8.60 0.66
CA SER A 38 -7.93 8.05 1.88
C SER A 38 -9.44 8.22 1.85
N PHE A 39 -10.17 7.12 2.06
CA PHE A 39 -11.63 7.14 2.07
C PHE A 39 -12.18 5.99 2.89
N GLU A 40 -13.43 6.14 3.35
CA GLU A 40 -14.13 5.12 4.10
C GLU A 40 -15.27 4.54 3.25
N VAL A 41 -15.42 3.22 3.29
CA VAL A 41 -16.54 2.50 2.69
C VAL A 41 -16.82 1.26 3.52
N ASP A 42 -18.08 1.00 3.83
CA ASP A 42 -18.55 -0.17 4.58
C ASP A 42 -17.79 -0.43 5.89
N GLY A 43 -17.49 0.64 6.64
CA GLY A 43 -16.78 0.55 7.93
C GLY A 43 -15.28 0.21 7.82
N VAL A 44 -14.71 0.32 6.63
CA VAL A 44 -13.28 0.14 6.38
C VAL A 44 -12.69 1.45 5.87
N ARG A 45 -11.67 1.96 6.57
CA ARG A 45 -10.81 3.01 6.05
C ARG A 45 -9.80 2.38 5.10
N TRP A 46 -9.84 2.82 3.85
CA TRP A 46 -8.86 2.48 2.85
C TRP A 46 -7.93 3.66 2.64
N THR A 47 -6.63 3.36 2.64
CA THR A 47 -5.60 4.33 2.31
C THR A 47 -4.72 3.78 1.21
N TYR A 48 -4.32 4.61 0.26
CA TYR A 48 -3.44 4.26 -0.85
C TYR A 48 -2.33 5.30 -0.98
N VAL A 49 -1.13 4.84 -1.31
CA VAL A 49 -0.01 5.67 -1.78
C VAL A 49 0.57 5.02 -3.04
N PHE A 50 0.77 5.82 -4.07
CA PHE A 50 1.34 5.40 -5.35
C PHE A 50 2.70 6.04 -5.55
N TYR A 51 3.69 5.26 -5.97
CA TYR A 51 5.07 5.69 -6.06
C TYR A 51 5.61 5.66 -7.50
N GLU A 52 6.64 6.45 -7.78
CA GLU A 52 7.31 6.49 -9.10
C GLU A 52 7.83 5.12 -9.58
N SER A 53 8.15 4.21 -8.67
CA SER A 53 8.56 2.83 -8.97
C SER A 53 7.44 1.96 -9.56
N GLY A 54 6.21 2.48 -9.64
CA GLY A 54 5.02 1.70 -9.98
C GLY A 54 4.54 0.78 -8.85
N LEU A 55 5.08 0.95 -7.64
CA LEU A 55 4.54 0.39 -6.42
C LEU A 55 3.26 1.14 -6.02
N SER A 56 2.23 0.39 -5.66
CA SER A 56 1.10 0.87 -4.89
C SER A 56 1.11 0.17 -3.53
N VAL A 57 1.07 0.97 -2.47
CA VAL A 57 0.87 0.51 -1.10
C VAL A 57 -0.54 0.87 -0.69
N ASN A 58 -1.29 -0.09 -0.15
CA ASN A 58 -2.60 0.17 0.41
C ASN A 58 -2.70 -0.31 1.85
N VAL A 59 -3.46 0.43 2.68
CA VAL A 59 -3.85 0.00 4.02
C VAL A 59 -5.34 -0.27 4.01
N LEU A 60 -5.72 -1.50 4.36
CA LEU A 60 -7.08 -1.87 4.72
C LEU A 60 -7.15 -1.74 6.24
N TYR A 61 -8.01 -0.85 6.75
CA TYR A 61 -8.19 -0.67 8.18
C TYR A 61 -9.67 -0.76 8.57
N THR A 62 -10.12 -1.94 9.00
CA THR A 62 -11.48 -2.09 9.57
C THR A 62 -11.58 -1.29 10.87
N LEU A 63 -12.60 -0.43 10.96
CA LEU A 63 -12.82 0.48 12.09
C LEU A 63 -13.36 -0.23 13.33
N ALA A 64 -14.13 -1.31 13.14
CA ALA A 64 -14.60 -2.14 14.24
C ALA A 64 -13.43 -2.79 14.99
N GLU A 65 -13.57 -2.94 16.30
CA GLU A 65 -12.61 -3.63 17.16
C GLU A 65 -12.39 -5.08 16.70
N GLY A 66 -11.14 -5.54 16.73
CA GLY A 66 -10.77 -6.88 16.24
C GLY A 66 -10.93 -7.08 14.72
N GLY A 67 -11.26 -6.01 13.98
CA GLY A 67 -11.42 -6.05 12.53
C GLY A 67 -10.13 -6.36 11.78
N LYS A 68 -10.26 -6.84 10.54
CA LYS A 68 -9.10 -7.15 9.70
C LYS A 68 -8.33 -5.86 9.36
N ARG A 69 -7.01 -5.88 9.55
CA ARG A 69 -6.13 -4.77 9.22
C ARG A 69 -4.90 -5.28 8.50
N ALA A 70 -4.60 -4.75 7.33
CA ALA A 70 -3.49 -5.25 6.51
C ALA A 70 -2.89 -4.16 5.61
N VAL A 71 -1.60 -4.28 5.33
CA VAL A 71 -0.94 -3.57 4.24
C VAL A 71 -0.87 -4.49 3.02
N GLY A 72 -1.28 -3.99 1.87
CA GLY A 72 -1.08 -4.62 0.57
C GLY A 72 -0.01 -3.90 -0.24
N PHE A 73 0.74 -4.68 -1.01
CA PHE A 73 1.68 -4.21 -2.01
C PHE A 73 1.22 -4.69 -3.38
N LYS A 74 1.20 -3.78 -4.36
CA LYS A 74 0.93 -4.11 -5.76
C LYS A 74 1.95 -3.45 -6.66
N LEU A 75 2.35 -4.13 -7.72
CA LEU A 75 3.25 -3.61 -8.73
C LEU A 75 2.54 -3.51 -10.08
N SER A 76 2.77 -2.40 -10.77
CA SER A 76 2.42 -2.24 -12.18
C SER A 76 3.09 -3.33 -13.04
N ASP A 77 2.49 -3.62 -14.19
CA ASP A 77 3.05 -4.58 -15.12
C ASP A 77 4.42 -4.07 -15.64
N GLY A 78 5.37 -4.99 -15.82
CA GLY A 78 6.74 -4.67 -16.24
C GLY A 78 7.67 -4.10 -15.16
N MET A 79 7.18 -3.57 -14.02
CA MET A 79 8.04 -2.98 -12.98
C MET A 79 8.76 -4.02 -12.11
N ASP A 80 9.95 -3.73 -11.62
CA ASP A 80 10.66 -4.63 -10.70
C ASP A 80 10.16 -4.50 -9.26
N VAL A 81 10.43 -5.51 -8.43
CA VAL A 81 10.15 -5.44 -6.99
C VAL A 81 11.19 -4.50 -6.35
N PRO A 82 10.80 -3.46 -5.61
CA PRO A 82 11.75 -2.60 -4.90
C PRO A 82 12.68 -3.40 -3.97
N ASP A 83 13.96 -3.03 -3.92
CA ASP A 83 14.99 -3.77 -3.17
C ASP A 83 14.65 -3.92 -1.69
N GLU A 84 14.07 -2.88 -1.09
CA GLU A 84 13.63 -2.90 0.31
C GLU A 84 12.51 -3.92 0.59
N LEU A 85 11.85 -4.44 -0.46
CA LEU A 85 10.78 -5.44 -0.39
C LEU A 85 11.20 -6.82 -0.89
N ALA A 86 12.17 -6.90 -1.82
CA ALA A 86 12.48 -8.10 -2.59
C ALA A 86 12.83 -9.32 -1.70
N ASP A 87 13.66 -9.11 -0.68
CA ASP A 87 14.08 -10.17 0.25
C ASP A 87 13.14 -10.38 1.44
N ARG A 88 12.23 -9.42 1.69
CA ARG A 88 11.33 -9.43 2.86
C ARG A 88 9.96 -10.02 2.55
N PHE A 89 9.52 -9.94 1.30
CA PHE A 89 8.17 -10.34 0.90
C PHE A 89 8.19 -11.25 -0.33
N LYS A 90 7.43 -12.34 -0.25
CA LYS A 90 7.16 -13.17 -1.42
C LYS A 90 6.07 -12.51 -2.27
N PHE A 91 6.43 -12.06 -3.46
CA PHE A 91 5.47 -11.53 -4.43
C PHE A 91 4.87 -12.68 -5.26
N ALA A 92 3.55 -12.83 -5.18
CA ALA A 92 2.81 -13.73 -6.05
C ALA A 92 2.64 -13.07 -7.42
N ARG A 93 2.87 -13.83 -8.50
CA ARG A 93 2.67 -13.39 -9.88
C ARG A 93 1.48 -14.15 -10.48
N GLN A 94 0.47 -13.41 -10.94
CA GLN A 94 -0.67 -13.97 -11.66
C GLN A 94 -0.82 -13.26 -13.01
N ARG A 95 -1.02 -14.02 -14.09
CA ARG A 95 -1.29 -13.46 -15.41
C ARG A 95 -2.81 -13.36 -15.60
N SER A 96 -3.33 -12.14 -15.73
CA SER A 96 -4.71 -11.85 -16.08
C SER A 96 -4.86 -11.67 -17.59
N LYS A 97 -5.98 -12.14 -18.15
CA LYS A 97 -6.32 -11.86 -19.56
C LYS A 97 -6.72 -10.39 -19.79
N LEU A 98 -7.15 -9.69 -18.73
CA LEU A 98 -7.65 -8.31 -18.81
C LEU A 98 -6.63 -7.29 -18.28
N ALA A 99 -5.97 -7.60 -17.17
CA ALA A 99 -5.16 -6.64 -16.41
C ALA A 99 -3.65 -6.86 -16.53
N GLY A 100 -3.19 -7.62 -17.53
CA GLY A 100 -1.78 -7.99 -17.68
C GLY A 100 -1.26 -8.83 -16.52
N THR A 101 0.00 -8.63 -16.14
CA THR A 101 0.58 -9.31 -14.97
C THR A 101 0.25 -8.57 -13.68
N ILE A 102 -0.45 -9.24 -12.78
CA ILE A 102 -0.65 -8.77 -11.41
C ILE A 102 0.46 -9.35 -10.54
N ARG A 103 1.17 -8.47 -9.84
CA ARG A 103 2.16 -8.85 -8.82
C ARG A 103 1.82 -8.17 -7.52
N GLY A 104 1.78 -8.92 -6.44
CA GLY A 104 1.51 -8.36 -5.14
C GLY A 104 1.92 -9.26 -3.98
N SER A 105 1.98 -8.63 -2.81
CA SER A 105 2.20 -9.27 -1.53
C SER A 105 1.41 -8.50 -0.46
N PHE A 106 1.40 -8.97 0.77
CA PHE A 106 0.73 -8.29 1.87
C PHE A 106 1.29 -8.71 3.22
N PHE A 107 0.94 -7.96 4.26
CA PHE A 107 1.06 -8.41 5.64
C PHE A 107 -0.09 -7.89 6.50
N VAL A 108 -0.38 -8.59 7.59
CA VAL A 108 -1.40 -8.20 8.58
C VAL A 108 -0.75 -7.32 9.65
N LEU A 109 -1.44 -6.24 10.04
CA LEU A 109 -1.01 -5.34 11.11
C LEU A 109 -1.09 -6.03 12.47
N LYS A 110 -0.12 -5.76 13.33
CA LYS A 110 -0.08 -6.25 14.72
C LYS A 110 -0.50 -5.17 15.72
N HIS A 111 -0.35 -3.90 15.36
CA HIS A 111 -0.71 -2.75 16.19
C HIS A 111 -1.88 -1.97 15.60
N GLU A 112 -2.39 -1.01 16.39
CA GLU A 112 -3.44 -0.07 15.99
C GLU A 112 -2.83 1.28 15.62
N TYR A 113 -3.46 2.00 14.68
CA TYR A 113 -2.91 3.19 14.03
C TYR A 113 -3.96 4.26 13.73
#